data_AF-A0A7J2H6U9-F1
#
_entry.id   AF-A0A7J2H6U9-F1
#
_cell.length_a   1.000
_cell.length_b   1.000
_cell.length_c   1.000
_cell.angle_alpha   90.00
_cell.angle_beta   90.00
_cell.angle_gamma   90.00
#
_symmetry.space_group_name_H-M   'P 1'
#
loop_
_entity.id
_entity.type
_entity.pdbx_description
1 polymer ?
#
loop_
_entity_poly.entity_id
_entity_poly.type
_entity_poly.pdbx_seq_one_letter_code
_entity_poly.pdbx_strand_id
1 'polypeptide(L)'
;MGVADLESIVRLILKYKPELTREKILEMVEERVRELGGLIEEDAAALLIAKELGVPLPKEYVITRSGKLRIGDLIPGLRGVRLVARVLRVPSILSLDSGKRILRLLLGDESGTISLVLWNEQADRLYEELVPGDCLLIEGAVTRRYRGRLELSLSRSGRVEVLGGGEPCRTLPPLEELAKKHGVSLFSMTVCEVIEGDGGACVYGLREGGPVQLLLPSSTSQMKLERGDVILVQDARELKGG
;
A
#
# COMPACT_ATOMS: atom_id res chain seq x y z
N MET A 1 8.76 -1.07 -22.71
CA MET A 1 9.27 -2.16 -21.86
C MET A 1 8.08 -3.01 -21.48
N GLY A 2 7.93 -4.18 -22.11
CA GLY A 2 6.72 -5.00 -22.00
C GLY A 2 6.71 -5.84 -20.74
N VAL A 3 5.52 -6.03 -20.17
CA VAL A 3 5.23 -7.02 -19.13
C VAL A 3 5.46 -8.42 -19.72
N ALA A 4 5.92 -9.36 -18.90
CA ALA A 4 6.08 -10.76 -19.32
C ALA A 4 4.71 -11.42 -19.53
N ASP A 5 4.17 -11.33 -20.75
CA ASP A 5 2.98 -12.06 -21.17
C ASP A 5 3.33 -13.48 -21.68
N LEU A 6 2.32 -14.33 -21.84
CA LEU A 6 2.49 -15.71 -22.32
C LEU A 6 3.28 -15.76 -23.64
N GLU A 7 2.96 -14.88 -24.58
CA GLU A 7 3.52 -14.87 -25.91
C GLU A 7 5.03 -14.53 -25.91
N SER A 8 5.45 -13.54 -25.11
CA SER A 8 6.86 -13.19 -24.95
C SER A 8 7.68 -14.33 -24.32
N ILE A 9 7.10 -15.06 -23.38
CA ILE A 9 7.74 -16.23 -22.74
C ILE A 9 7.85 -17.39 -23.72
N VAL A 10 6.79 -17.69 -24.47
CA VAL A 10 6.81 -18.75 -25.49
C VAL A 10 7.88 -18.48 -26.53
N ARG A 11 8.01 -17.24 -27.02
CA ARG A 11 9.10 -16.84 -27.92
C ARG A 11 10.48 -17.04 -27.30
N LEU A 12 10.63 -16.73 -26.01
CA LEU A 12 11.90 -16.94 -25.30
C LEU A 12 12.23 -18.43 -25.19
N ILE A 13 11.25 -19.29 -24.86
CA ILE A 13 11.44 -20.74 -24.79
C ILE A 13 11.87 -21.26 -26.17
N LEU A 14 11.14 -20.91 -27.24
CA LEU A 14 11.49 -21.33 -28.61
C LEU A 14 12.89 -20.90 -29.05
N LYS A 15 13.35 -19.73 -28.59
CA LYS A 15 14.71 -19.25 -28.87
C LYS A 15 15.79 -20.14 -28.24
N TYR A 16 15.55 -20.67 -27.05
CA TYR A 16 16.51 -21.52 -26.32
C TYR A 16 16.29 -23.02 -26.54
N LYS A 17 15.09 -23.40 -26.97
CA LYS A 17 14.62 -24.77 -27.20
C LYS A 17 13.95 -24.88 -28.58
N PRO A 18 14.72 -24.70 -29.67
CA PRO A 18 14.19 -24.74 -31.04
C PRO A 18 13.62 -26.13 -31.44
N GLU A 19 13.93 -27.17 -30.67
CA GLU A 19 13.38 -28.52 -30.82
C GLU A 19 11.90 -28.62 -30.40
N LEU A 20 11.39 -27.65 -29.65
CA LEU A 20 9.98 -27.60 -29.24
C LEU A 20 9.16 -26.79 -30.25
N THR A 21 7.91 -27.19 -30.43
CA THR A 21 6.92 -26.41 -31.19
C THR A 21 6.13 -25.49 -30.27
N ARG A 22 5.54 -24.44 -30.84
CA ARG A 22 4.66 -23.53 -30.10
C ARG A 22 3.49 -24.28 -29.48
N GLU A 23 2.87 -25.15 -30.26
CA GLU A 23 1.75 -26.00 -29.83
C GLU A 23 2.16 -26.85 -28.63
N LYS A 24 3.37 -27.45 -28.67
CA LYS A 24 3.83 -28.29 -27.58
C LYS A 24 4.07 -27.51 -26.29
N ILE A 25 4.61 -26.29 -26.39
CA ILE A 25 4.82 -25.42 -25.24
C ILE A 25 3.47 -25.03 -24.62
N LEU A 26 2.46 -24.72 -25.43
CA LEU A 26 1.12 -24.38 -24.95
C LEU A 26 0.43 -25.57 -24.26
N GLU A 27 0.58 -26.79 -24.79
CA GLU A 27 0.11 -28.00 -24.11
C GLU A 27 0.75 -28.16 -22.72
N MET A 28 2.08 -27.98 -22.62
CA MET A 28 2.80 -28.07 -21.34
C MET A 28 2.33 -27.00 -20.34
N VAL A 29 2.01 -25.81 -20.83
CA VAL A 29 1.46 -24.71 -20.02
C VAL A 29 0.08 -25.08 -19.49
N GLU A 30 -0.82 -25.52 -20.35
CA GLU A 30 -2.18 -25.89 -19.97
C GLU A 30 -2.21 -27.10 -19.01
N GLU A 31 -1.33 -28.08 -19.23
CA GLU A 31 -1.12 -29.20 -18.31
C GLU A 31 -0.67 -28.69 -16.93
N ARG A 32 0.31 -27.78 -16.89
CA ARG A 32 0.80 -27.22 -15.63
C ARG A 32 -0.24 -26.40 -14.87
N VAL A 33 -1.06 -25.62 -15.59
CA VAL A 33 -2.19 -24.89 -14.98
C VAL A 33 -3.16 -25.88 -14.32
N ARG A 34 -3.50 -26.98 -15.00
CA ARG A 34 -4.37 -28.03 -14.46
C ARG A 34 -3.76 -28.75 -13.27
N GLU A 35 -2.49 -29.12 -13.33
CA GLU A 35 -1.76 -29.79 -12.23
C GLU A 35 -1.79 -28.98 -10.94
N LEU A 36 -1.67 -27.66 -11.06
CA LEU A 36 -1.72 -26.73 -9.93
C LEU A 36 -3.14 -26.28 -9.60
N GLY A 37 -4.16 -27.03 -10.03
CA GLY A 37 -5.56 -26.82 -9.69
C GLY A 37 -6.15 -25.51 -10.23
N GLY A 38 -5.58 -24.95 -11.31
CA GLY A 38 -5.98 -23.65 -11.85
C GLY A 38 -5.59 -22.47 -10.96
N LEU A 39 -4.73 -22.66 -9.96
CA LEU A 39 -4.31 -21.62 -9.03
C LEU A 39 -3.34 -20.61 -9.64
N ILE A 40 -2.84 -20.88 -10.84
CA ILE A 40 -1.89 -20.02 -11.55
C ILE A 40 -2.38 -19.70 -12.95
N GLU A 41 -2.05 -18.51 -13.44
CA GLU A 41 -2.33 -18.09 -14.79
C GLU A 41 -1.41 -18.80 -15.82
N GLU A 42 -1.84 -18.87 -17.08
CA GLU A 42 -1.11 -19.56 -18.17
C GLU A 42 0.31 -19.04 -18.32
N ASP A 43 0.42 -17.73 -18.19
CA ASP A 43 1.67 -17.06 -18.34
C ASP A 43 2.59 -17.56 -17.19
N ALA A 44 2.12 -17.63 -15.92
CA ALA A 44 2.82 -18.15 -14.72
C ALA A 44 3.32 -19.57 -14.91
N ALA A 45 2.46 -20.42 -15.45
CA ALA A 45 2.82 -21.78 -15.86
C ALA A 45 3.95 -21.75 -16.90
N ALA A 46 3.90 -20.86 -17.89
CA ALA A 46 4.96 -20.75 -18.90
C ALA A 46 6.33 -20.38 -18.33
N LEU A 47 6.40 -19.55 -17.27
CA LEU A 47 7.69 -19.28 -16.59
C LEU A 47 8.20 -20.49 -15.81
N LEU A 48 7.32 -21.27 -15.19
CA LEU A 48 7.70 -22.52 -14.51
C LEU A 48 8.29 -23.50 -15.53
N ILE A 49 7.59 -23.70 -16.65
CA ILE A 49 8.06 -24.53 -17.76
C ILE A 49 9.40 -24.01 -18.31
N ALA A 50 9.54 -22.71 -18.56
CA ALA A 50 10.80 -22.13 -19.01
C ALA A 50 11.95 -22.41 -18.02
N LYS A 51 11.70 -22.28 -16.72
CA LYS A 51 12.69 -22.58 -15.67
C LYS A 51 13.07 -24.07 -15.64
N GLU A 52 12.09 -24.97 -15.77
CA GLU A 52 12.31 -26.42 -15.82
C GLU A 52 13.12 -26.84 -17.04
N LEU A 53 12.87 -26.19 -18.18
CA LEU A 53 13.63 -26.39 -19.41
C LEU A 53 15.04 -25.77 -19.36
N GLY A 54 15.40 -25.07 -18.28
CA GLY A 54 16.70 -24.43 -18.09
C GLY A 54 16.88 -23.15 -18.92
N VAL A 55 15.77 -22.51 -19.34
CA VAL A 55 15.81 -21.24 -20.08
C VAL A 55 16.17 -20.11 -19.10
N PRO A 56 17.21 -19.30 -19.38
CA PRO A 56 17.57 -18.18 -18.53
C PRO A 56 16.48 -17.10 -18.62
N LEU A 57 15.81 -16.86 -17.49
CA LEU A 57 14.75 -15.88 -17.38
C LEU A 57 15.34 -14.49 -17.09
N PRO A 58 15.06 -13.46 -17.90
CA PRO A 58 15.44 -12.09 -17.55
C PRO A 58 14.79 -11.70 -16.22
N LYS A 59 15.50 -10.94 -15.38
CA LYS A 59 15.03 -10.58 -14.02
C LYS A 59 13.66 -9.89 -14.07
N GLU A 60 13.42 -9.13 -15.13
CA GLU A 60 12.20 -8.39 -15.38
C GLU A 60 10.97 -9.31 -15.46
N TYR A 61 11.11 -10.54 -16.00
CA TYR A 61 10.02 -11.51 -16.14
C TYR A 61 9.61 -12.12 -14.80
N VAL A 62 10.58 -12.36 -13.91
CA VAL A 62 10.32 -12.87 -12.55
C VAL A 62 9.69 -11.78 -11.68
N ILE A 63 10.09 -10.52 -11.87
CA ILE A 63 9.58 -9.37 -11.11
C ILE A 63 8.15 -8.99 -11.56
N THR A 64 7.84 -9.09 -12.85
CA THR A 64 6.53 -8.71 -13.42
C THR A 64 5.39 -9.69 -13.12
N ARG A 65 5.72 -10.89 -12.61
CA ARG A 65 4.80 -12.00 -12.29
C ARG A 65 4.41 -12.18 -10.85
N SER A 66 4.93 -11.34 -9.97
CA SER A 66 4.18 -10.98 -8.77
C SER A 66 2.94 -10.20 -9.23
N GLY A 67 1.96 -10.87 -9.86
CA GLY A 67 0.72 -10.26 -10.33
C GLY A 67 0.22 -9.36 -9.23
N LYS A 68 0.21 -8.03 -9.48
CA LYS A 68 0.20 -6.93 -8.49
C LYS A 68 -0.13 -7.44 -7.08
N LEU A 69 0.88 -7.95 -6.36
CA LEU A 69 0.66 -8.63 -5.08
C LEU A 69 -0.18 -7.71 -4.20
N ARG A 70 -1.41 -8.10 -3.89
CA ARG A 70 -2.33 -7.24 -3.13
C ARG A 70 -2.12 -7.47 -1.65
N ILE A 71 -2.62 -6.55 -0.83
CA ILE A 71 -2.50 -6.66 0.62
C ILE A 71 -3.14 -7.96 1.16
N GLY A 72 -4.28 -8.36 0.61
CA GLY A 72 -5.02 -9.56 0.99
C GLY A 72 -4.28 -10.86 0.67
N ASP A 73 -3.33 -10.83 -0.26
CA ASP A 73 -2.54 -12.00 -0.65
C ASP A 73 -1.32 -12.21 0.27
N LEU A 74 -1.04 -11.26 1.16
CA LEU A 74 0.14 -11.30 2.01
C LEU A 74 0.00 -12.34 3.12
N ILE A 75 0.98 -13.24 3.17
CA ILE A 75 1.17 -14.20 4.26
C ILE A 75 2.44 -13.87 5.05
N PRO A 76 2.58 -14.32 6.32
CA PRO A 76 3.81 -14.11 7.08
C PRO A 76 5.05 -14.76 6.42
N GLY A 77 6.20 -14.09 6.49
CA GLY A 77 7.49 -14.64 6.07
C GLY A 77 7.87 -14.37 4.61
N LEU A 78 7.01 -13.72 3.82
CA LEU A 78 7.35 -13.25 2.48
C LEU A 78 8.49 -12.24 2.54
N ARG A 79 9.40 -12.33 1.56
CA ARG A 79 10.56 -11.43 1.43
C ARG A 79 10.56 -10.83 0.03
N GLY A 80 11.17 -9.65 -0.11
CA GLY A 80 11.24 -9.00 -1.41
C GLY A 80 9.89 -8.50 -1.90
N VAL A 81 8.94 -8.27 -0.99
CA VAL A 81 7.57 -7.83 -1.31
C VAL A 81 7.64 -6.50 -2.04
N ARG A 82 6.96 -6.45 -3.18
CA ARG A 82 6.68 -5.25 -3.95
C ARG A 82 5.17 -5.03 -3.96
N LEU A 83 4.73 -3.88 -3.46
CA LEU A 83 3.31 -3.54 -3.27
C LEU A 83 3.09 -2.08 -3.63
N VAL A 84 1.92 -1.78 -4.21
CA VAL A 84 1.42 -0.42 -4.36
C VAL A 84 0.19 -0.30 -3.48
N ALA A 85 0.18 0.69 -2.59
CA ALA A 85 -0.93 0.88 -1.65
C ALA A 85 -1.15 2.36 -1.36
N ARG A 86 -2.38 2.71 -0.98
CA ARG A 86 -2.74 4.07 -0.56
C ARG A 86 -2.53 4.21 0.94
N VAL A 87 -2.01 5.34 1.38
CA VAL A 87 -1.90 5.70 2.79
C VAL A 87 -3.30 5.99 3.32
N LEU A 88 -3.80 5.14 4.20
CA LEU A 88 -5.06 5.39 4.90
C LEU A 88 -4.87 6.19 6.18
N ARG A 89 -3.70 6.10 6.83
CA ARG A 89 -3.41 6.82 8.08
C ARG A 89 -1.93 7.07 8.26
N VAL A 90 -1.59 8.26 8.74
CA VAL A 90 -0.24 8.65 9.19
C VAL A 90 -0.29 9.00 10.69
N PRO A 91 -0.13 8.03 11.60
CA PRO A 91 -0.07 8.30 13.03
C PRO A 91 1.20 9.06 13.43
N SER A 92 1.17 9.72 14.58
CA SER A 92 2.35 10.34 15.19
C SER A 92 3.47 9.32 15.43
N ILE A 93 4.72 9.76 15.26
CA ILE A 93 5.90 8.94 15.57
C ILE A 93 5.90 8.56 17.06
N LEU A 94 6.11 7.27 17.33
CA LEU A 94 6.32 6.75 18.67
C LEU A 94 7.82 6.76 19.00
N SER A 95 8.20 7.52 20.02
CA SER A 95 9.54 7.48 20.62
C SER A 95 9.59 6.44 21.73
N LEU A 96 10.59 5.55 21.70
CA LEU A 96 10.86 4.57 22.73
C LEU A 96 11.98 5.04 23.67
N ASP A 97 12.00 4.56 24.90
CA ASP A 97 13.06 4.84 25.90
C ASP A 97 14.48 4.51 25.39
N SER A 98 14.57 3.53 24.48
CA SER A 98 15.82 3.17 23.79
C SER A 98 16.36 4.21 22.80
N GLY A 99 15.69 5.36 22.64
CA GLY A 99 15.99 6.37 21.61
C GLY A 99 15.48 6.01 20.21
N LYS A 100 14.95 4.81 20.01
CA LYS A 100 14.37 4.38 18.73
C LYS A 100 13.04 5.07 18.47
N ARG A 101 12.83 5.48 17.21
CA ARG A 101 11.61 6.12 16.74
C ARG A 101 10.89 5.21 15.76
N ILE A 102 9.56 5.15 15.85
CA ILE A 102 8.74 4.24 15.03
C ILE A 102 7.57 4.98 14.43
N LEU A 103 7.43 4.89 13.11
CA LEU A 103 6.21 5.28 12.39
C LEU A 103 5.49 4.03 11.90
N ARG A 104 4.18 3.93 12.17
CA ARG A 104 3.32 2.84 11.71
C ARG A 104 2.23 3.39 10.80
N LEU A 105 2.50 3.38 9.50
CA LEU A 105 1.51 3.78 8.50
C LEU A 105 0.45 2.69 8.36
N LEU A 106 -0.82 3.09 8.23
CA LEU A 106 -1.86 2.18 7.77
C LEU A 106 -2.00 2.34 6.26
N LEU A 107 -1.81 1.25 5.53
CA LEU A 107 -1.91 1.21 4.08
C LEU A 107 -3.12 0.38 3.66
N GLY A 108 -3.70 0.69 2.51
CA GLY A 108 -4.86 -0.02 1.97
C GLY A 108 -4.90 -0.10 0.46
N ASP A 109 -5.54 -1.17 -0.02
CA ASP A 109 -5.97 -1.38 -1.39
C ASP A 109 -7.37 -2.01 -1.37
N GLU A 110 -7.88 -2.46 -2.53
CA GLU A 110 -9.20 -3.11 -2.58
C GLU A 110 -9.30 -4.43 -1.80
N SER A 111 -8.19 -5.12 -1.58
CA SER A 111 -8.15 -6.45 -0.99
C SER A 111 -8.01 -6.43 0.54
N GLY A 112 -7.44 -5.36 1.11
CA GLY A 112 -7.25 -5.29 2.56
C GLY A 112 -6.43 -4.08 3.03
N THR A 113 -6.05 -4.14 4.31
CA THR A 113 -5.16 -3.16 4.95
C THR A 113 -3.97 -3.81 5.62
N ILE A 114 -2.84 -3.12 5.66
CA ILE A 114 -1.64 -3.58 6.36
C ILE A 114 -0.87 -2.42 6.98
N SER A 115 -0.21 -2.68 8.11
CA SER A 115 0.69 -1.71 8.72
C SER A 115 2.08 -1.79 8.09
N LEU A 116 2.64 -0.67 7.65
CA LEU A 116 4.05 -0.53 7.31
C LEU A 116 4.79 0.11 8.48
N VAL A 117 5.79 -0.60 9.01
CA VAL A 117 6.61 -0.15 10.14
C VAL A 117 7.94 0.39 9.65
N LEU A 118 8.18 1.66 9.96
CA LEU A 118 9.40 2.41 9.63
C LEU A 118 10.12 2.78 10.92
N TRP A 119 11.45 2.84 10.86
CA TRP A 119 12.31 3.06 12.03
C TRP A 119 13.23 4.25 11.84
N ASN A 120 13.48 4.98 12.93
CA ASN A 120 14.48 6.04 13.05
C ASN A 120 14.38 7.07 11.90
N GLU A 121 15.48 7.35 11.20
CA GLU A 121 15.55 8.33 10.11
C GLU A 121 14.49 8.10 9.01
N GLN A 122 14.13 6.84 8.72
CA GLN A 122 13.09 6.54 7.73
C GLN A 122 11.70 6.94 8.24
N ALA A 123 11.46 6.81 9.54
CA ALA A 123 10.22 7.25 10.16
C ALA A 123 10.13 8.78 10.12
N ASP A 124 11.21 9.47 10.45
CA ASP A 124 11.25 10.94 10.49
C ASP A 124 11.05 11.55 9.11
N ARG A 125 11.82 11.09 8.11
CA ARG A 125 11.71 11.58 6.74
C ARG A 125 10.30 11.40 6.16
N LEU A 126 9.75 10.19 6.26
CA LEU A 126 8.44 9.91 5.66
C LEU A 126 7.29 10.55 6.44
N TYR A 127 7.44 10.83 7.73
CA TYR A 127 6.40 11.52 8.50
C TYR A 127 6.18 12.95 8.03
N GLU A 128 7.25 13.64 7.59
CA GLU A 128 7.17 15.02 7.09
C GLU A 128 6.64 15.09 5.65
N GLU A 129 6.85 14.04 4.85
CA GLU A 129 6.49 13.99 3.43
C GLU A 129 5.08 13.46 3.15
N LEU A 130 4.53 12.62 4.04
CA LEU A 130 3.32 11.85 3.76
C LEU A 130 2.06 12.47 4.35
N VAL A 131 1.00 12.44 3.55
CA VAL A 131 -0.37 12.73 3.99
C VAL A 131 -1.31 11.56 3.67
N PRO A 132 -2.43 11.40 4.41
CA PRO A 132 -3.47 10.45 4.04
C PRO A 132 -3.91 10.66 2.58
N GLY A 133 -4.03 9.56 1.84
CA GLY A 133 -4.42 9.55 0.43
C GLY A 133 -3.26 9.40 -0.54
N ASP A 134 -2.02 9.61 -0.09
CA ASP A 134 -0.82 9.38 -0.90
C ASP A 134 -0.72 7.93 -1.37
N CYS A 135 -0.16 7.75 -2.56
CA CYS A 135 0.07 6.44 -3.14
C CYS A 135 1.55 6.06 -3.01
N LEU A 136 1.83 4.91 -2.43
CA LEU A 136 3.19 4.45 -2.18
C LEU A 136 3.53 3.24 -3.05
N LEU A 137 4.73 3.26 -3.65
CA LEU A 137 5.43 2.06 -4.09
C LEU A 137 6.35 1.59 -2.98
N ILE A 138 6.13 0.37 -2.51
CA ILE A 138 6.95 -0.28 -1.50
C ILE A 138 7.69 -1.42 -2.18
N GLU A 139 9.01 -1.45 -2.04
CA GLU A 139 9.85 -2.49 -2.63
C GLU A 139 10.81 -3.07 -1.60
N GLY A 140 11.06 -4.37 -1.71
CA GLY A 140 11.98 -5.05 -0.80
C GLY A 140 11.47 -5.14 0.64
N ALA A 141 10.16 -5.17 0.84
CA ALA A 141 9.57 -5.37 2.16
C ALA A 141 9.55 -6.85 2.57
N VAL A 142 9.40 -7.08 3.86
CA VAL A 142 9.26 -8.39 4.50
C VAL A 142 7.98 -8.39 5.31
N THR A 143 7.17 -9.45 5.18
CA THR A 143 5.98 -9.63 6.01
C THR A 143 6.33 -10.38 7.28
N ARG A 144 5.82 -9.91 8.42
CA ARG A 144 6.04 -10.54 9.73
C ARG A 144 4.77 -10.48 10.56
N ARG A 145 4.61 -11.41 11.51
CA ARG A 145 3.60 -11.29 12.56
C ARG A 145 4.17 -10.54 13.75
N TYR A 146 3.48 -9.49 14.17
CA TYR A 146 3.75 -8.78 15.42
C TYR A 146 2.46 -8.67 16.23
N ARG A 147 2.48 -9.21 17.46
CA ARG A 147 1.29 -9.27 18.35
C ARG A 147 0.04 -9.80 17.65
N GLY A 148 0.20 -10.89 16.88
CA GLY A 148 -0.88 -11.56 16.14
C GLY A 148 -1.27 -10.90 14.81
N ARG A 149 -0.84 -9.67 14.53
CA ARG A 149 -1.16 -8.94 13.29
C ARG A 149 -0.05 -9.06 12.27
N LEU A 150 -0.41 -9.11 10.99
CA LEU A 150 0.54 -9.06 9.89
C LEU A 150 0.99 -7.61 9.67
N GLU A 151 2.29 -7.40 9.53
CA GLU A 151 2.89 -6.10 9.26
C GLU A 151 3.98 -6.22 8.19
N LEU A 152 4.19 -5.14 7.44
CA LEU A 152 5.36 -4.95 6.58
C LEU A 152 6.48 -4.25 7.35
N SER A 153 7.70 -4.72 7.13
CA SER A 153 8.94 -4.04 7.51
C SER A 153 9.83 -3.94 6.29
N LEU A 154 10.56 -2.84 6.14
CA LEU A 154 11.56 -2.74 5.09
C LEU A 154 12.75 -3.66 5.39
N SER A 155 13.28 -4.32 4.35
CA SER A 155 14.59 -4.95 4.42
C SER A 155 15.69 -3.89 4.33
N ARG A 156 16.96 -4.32 4.49
CA ARG A 156 18.13 -3.42 4.40
C ARG A 156 18.23 -2.68 3.05
N SER A 157 17.76 -3.29 1.96
CA SER A 157 17.71 -2.70 0.62
C SER A 157 16.30 -2.27 0.21
N GLY A 158 15.35 -2.28 1.15
CA GLY A 158 13.97 -1.89 0.88
C GLY A 158 13.83 -0.39 0.72
N ARG A 159 12.85 0.04 -0.08
CA ARG A 159 12.56 1.44 -0.33
C ARG A 159 11.06 1.70 -0.37
N VAL A 160 10.70 2.93 -0.06
CA VAL A 160 9.35 3.48 -0.17
C VAL A 160 9.47 4.74 -1.00
N GLU A 161 8.63 4.84 -2.03
CA GLU A 161 8.56 5.97 -2.94
C GLU A 161 7.11 6.47 -2.99
N VAL A 162 6.94 7.79 -2.85
CA VAL A 162 5.65 8.44 -3.09
C VAL A 162 5.47 8.57 -4.58
N LEU A 163 4.43 7.93 -5.10
CA LEU A 163 4.11 7.99 -6.52
C LEU A 163 3.22 9.20 -6.79
N GLY A 164 3.57 9.97 -7.83
CA GLY A 164 2.64 10.94 -8.41
C GLY A 164 1.40 10.23 -8.99
N GLY A 165 0.27 10.94 -9.12
CA GLY A 165 -1.05 10.39 -9.50
C GLY A 165 -1.19 9.75 -10.90
N GLY A 166 -0.09 9.26 -11.49
CA GLY A 166 -0.07 8.38 -12.65
C GLY A 166 -0.36 6.92 -12.30
N GLU A 167 -0.14 6.02 -13.25
CA GLU A 167 -0.18 4.59 -12.97
C GLU A 167 1.05 4.15 -12.15
N PRO A 168 0.93 3.16 -11.25
CA PRO A 168 -0.26 2.35 -10.96
C PRO A 168 -1.27 2.96 -9.97
N CYS A 169 -1.06 4.17 -9.45
CA CYS A 169 -1.90 4.78 -8.41
C CYS A 169 -3.35 5.01 -8.83
N ARG A 170 -3.58 5.31 -10.11
CA ARG A 170 -4.93 5.44 -10.68
C ARG A 170 -5.78 4.17 -10.56
N THR A 171 -5.14 3.01 -10.39
CA THR A 171 -5.83 1.72 -10.22
C THR A 171 -6.25 1.45 -8.77
N LEU A 172 -5.83 2.28 -7.82
CA LEU A 172 -6.29 2.18 -6.43
C LEU A 172 -7.49 3.10 -6.20
N PRO A 173 -8.56 2.61 -5.53
CA PRO A 173 -9.70 3.46 -5.19
C PRO A 173 -9.27 4.68 -4.35
N PRO A 174 -10.02 5.79 -4.40
CA PRO A 174 -9.78 6.99 -3.60
C PRO A 174 -9.71 6.72 -2.09
N LEU A 175 -9.13 7.66 -1.34
CA LEU A 175 -8.95 7.54 0.11
C LEU A 175 -10.29 7.31 0.82
N GLU A 176 -11.31 8.07 0.46
CA GLU A 176 -12.64 8.06 1.08
C GLU A 176 -13.31 6.69 0.91
N GLU A 177 -13.18 6.10 -0.29
CA GLU A 177 -13.73 4.79 -0.58
C GLU A 177 -13.02 3.69 0.20
N LEU A 178 -11.68 3.70 0.21
CA LEU A 178 -10.90 2.74 0.98
C LEU A 178 -11.11 2.90 2.49
N ALA A 179 -11.21 4.14 2.98
CA ALA A 179 -11.48 4.43 4.38
C ALA A 179 -12.85 3.86 4.80
N LYS A 180 -13.89 4.10 4.00
CA LYS A 180 -15.22 3.53 4.23
C LYS A 180 -15.19 1.99 4.20
N LYS A 181 -14.55 1.40 3.19
CA LYS A 181 -14.46 -0.05 3.02
C LYS A 181 -13.76 -0.74 4.19
N HIS A 182 -12.71 -0.14 4.71
CA HIS A 182 -11.87 -0.72 5.76
C HIS A 182 -12.16 -0.18 7.17
N GLY A 183 -13.26 0.57 7.33
CA GLY A 183 -13.69 1.06 8.65
C GLY A 183 -12.76 2.10 9.28
N VAL A 184 -12.06 2.90 8.47
CA VAL A 184 -11.27 4.04 8.94
C VAL A 184 -12.20 5.25 9.03
N SER A 185 -12.38 5.80 10.24
CA SER A 185 -13.20 6.98 10.46
C SER A 185 -12.56 8.20 9.79
N LEU A 186 -13.27 8.76 8.82
CA LEU A 186 -12.82 9.86 7.98
C LEU A 186 -14.02 10.75 7.62
N PHE A 187 -13.84 12.07 7.70
CA PHE A 187 -14.73 13.01 7.03
C PHE A 187 -13.97 14.28 6.65
N SER A 188 -14.43 14.96 5.60
CA SER A 188 -13.98 16.31 5.29
C SER A 188 -14.91 17.35 5.90
N MET A 189 -14.37 18.51 6.23
CA MET A 189 -15.18 19.66 6.63
C MET A 189 -14.59 20.97 6.12
N THR A 190 -15.44 21.96 5.88
CA THR A 190 -15.03 23.33 5.60
C THR A 190 -15.02 24.14 6.89
N VAL A 191 -13.88 24.73 7.21
CA VAL A 191 -13.69 25.60 8.37
C VAL A 191 -14.51 26.87 8.19
N CYS A 192 -15.38 27.15 9.15
CA CYS A 192 -16.17 28.39 9.20
C CYS A 192 -15.57 29.39 10.19
N GLU A 193 -15.10 28.91 11.34
CA GLU A 193 -14.54 29.74 12.40
C GLU A 193 -13.56 28.95 13.25
N VAL A 194 -12.49 29.60 13.71
CA VAL A 194 -11.48 29.05 14.61
C VAL A 194 -11.36 29.96 15.82
N ILE A 195 -11.53 29.39 17.00
CA ILE A 195 -11.40 30.09 18.29
C ILE A 195 -10.25 29.45 19.07
N GLU A 196 -9.18 30.20 19.30
CA GLU A 196 -8.04 29.77 20.10
C GLU A 196 -8.26 30.04 21.59
N GLY A 197 -7.67 29.21 22.44
CA GLY A 197 -7.63 29.40 23.89
C GLY A 197 -6.48 28.63 24.54
N ASP A 198 -6.33 28.76 25.86
CA ASP A 198 -5.16 28.23 26.58
C ASP A 198 -4.99 26.71 26.47
N GLY A 199 -6.09 25.98 26.25
CA GLY A 199 -6.11 24.52 26.10
C GLY A 199 -5.97 24.00 24.67
N GLY A 200 -5.94 24.88 23.66
CA GLY A 200 -5.96 24.53 22.23
C GLY A 200 -6.94 25.38 21.42
N ALA A 201 -7.56 24.80 20.40
CA ALA A 201 -8.49 25.52 19.52
C ALA A 201 -9.83 24.78 19.37
N CYS A 202 -10.90 25.55 19.22
CA CYS A 202 -12.21 25.08 18.80
C CYS A 202 -12.44 25.48 17.35
N VAL A 203 -12.71 24.50 16.48
CA VAL A 203 -12.97 24.71 15.05
C VAL A 203 -14.42 24.38 14.74
N TYR A 204 -15.17 25.38 14.30
CA TYR A 204 -16.53 25.20 13.79
C TYR A 204 -16.48 25.07 12.28
N GLY A 205 -17.27 24.15 11.73
CA GLY A 205 -17.40 24.04 10.30
C GLY A 205 -18.54 23.16 9.84
N LEU A 206 -18.58 22.94 8.53
CA LEU A 206 -19.64 22.19 7.86
C LEU A 206 -19.06 20.93 7.24
N ARG A 207 -19.70 19.79 7.51
CA ARG A 207 -19.42 18.51 6.84
C ARG A 207 -20.68 17.96 6.17
N GLU A 208 -20.51 16.87 5.43
CA GLU A 208 -21.66 16.07 5.00
C GLU A 208 -22.45 15.60 6.24
N GLY A 209 -23.75 15.93 6.30
CA GLY A 209 -24.60 15.64 7.44
C GLY A 209 -24.81 16.80 8.43
N GLY A 210 -24.15 17.95 8.24
CA GLY A 210 -24.45 19.18 8.96
C GLY A 210 -23.25 19.82 9.67
N PRO A 211 -23.51 20.79 10.57
CA PRO A 211 -22.45 21.46 11.31
C PRO A 211 -21.75 20.50 12.27
N VAL A 212 -20.45 20.74 12.46
CA VAL A 212 -19.60 20.00 13.39
C VAL A 212 -18.68 20.96 14.13
N GLN A 213 -18.41 20.63 15.39
CA GLN A 213 -17.44 21.32 16.22
C GLN A 213 -16.30 20.34 16.53
N LEU A 214 -15.07 20.77 16.28
CA LEU A 214 -13.86 20.04 16.63
C LEU A 214 -13.12 20.74 17.75
N LEU A 215 -12.67 19.96 18.73
CA LEU A 215 -11.75 20.40 19.78
C LEU A 215 -10.36 19.88 19.44
N LEU A 216 -9.44 20.79 19.16
CA LEU A 216 -8.04 20.52 18.87
C LEU A 216 -7.21 20.86 20.12
N PRO A 217 -6.57 19.88 20.77
CA PRO A 217 -5.66 20.16 21.87
C PRO A 217 -4.49 21.06 21.44
N SER A 218 -3.90 21.78 22.40
CA SER A 218 -2.68 22.59 22.17
C SER A 218 -1.52 21.77 21.56
N SER A 219 -1.44 20.47 21.83
CA SER A 219 -0.48 19.55 21.22
C SER A 219 -0.69 19.29 19.72
N THR A 220 -1.90 19.58 19.20
CA THR A 220 -2.28 19.45 17.79
C THR A 220 -2.22 20.80 17.05
N SER A 221 -1.98 21.90 17.77
CA SER A 221 -2.13 23.28 17.30
C SER A 221 -0.96 23.80 16.44
N GLN A 222 -0.26 22.91 15.73
CA GLN A 222 0.77 23.32 14.76
C GLN A 222 0.16 23.77 13.41
N MET A 223 -1.09 23.40 13.14
CA MET A 223 -1.81 23.84 11.94
C MET A 223 -2.50 25.18 12.18
N LYS A 224 -2.12 26.19 11.40
CA LYS A 224 -2.92 27.41 11.25
C LYS A 224 -4.10 27.10 10.35
N LEU A 225 -5.30 27.17 10.91
CA LEU A 225 -6.55 26.97 10.19
C LEU A 225 -7.24 28.32 10.03
N GLU A 226 -7.75 28.57 8.83
CA GLU A 226 -8.46 29.78 8.48
C GLU A 226 -9.85 29.47 7.94
N ARG A 227 -10.74 30.47 8.00
CA ARG A 227 -12.07 30.35 7.42
C ARG A 227 -11.97 30.06 5.92
N GLY A 228 -12.66 29.02 5.48
CA GLY A 228 -12.68 28.56 4.09
C GLY A 228 -11.79 27.35 3.84
N ASP A 229 -10.88 27.02 4.76
CA ASP A 229 -10.04 25.83 4.63
C ASP A 229 -10.91 24.56 4.57
N VAL A 230 -10.53 23.64 3.68
CA VAL A 230 -11.10 22.30 3.64
C VAL A 230 -10.11 21.36 4.31
N ILE A 231 -10.51 20.80 5.45
CA ILE A 231 -9.69 19.89 6.23
C ILE A 231 -10.24 18.48 6.19
N LEU A 232 -9.33 17.52 6.30
CA LEU A 232 -9.64 16.10 6.43
C LEU A 232 -9.44 15.67 7.87
N VAL A 233 -10.46 15.06 8.46
CA VAL A 233 -10.49 14.71 9.88
C VAL A 233 -10.51 13.19 10.01
N GLN A 234 -9.53 12.64 10.73
CA GLN A 234 -9.37 11.20 10.95
C GLN A 234 -9.48 10.84 12.43
N ASP A 235 -10.13 9.70 12.71
CA ASP A 235 -10.25 9.11 14.05
C ASP A 235 -10.73 10.09 15.14
N ALA A 236 -11.56 11.06 14.76
CA ALA A 236 -12.17 11.98 15.71
C ALA A 236 -12.97 11.18 16.76
N ARG A 237 -12.74 11.50 18.03
CA ARG A 237 -13.53 10.94 19.13
C ARG A 237 -14.75 11.79 19.33
N GLU A 238 -15.93 11.19 19.21
CA GLU A 238 -17.17 11.85 19.60
C GLU A 238 -17.21 11.97 21.13
N LEU A 239 -17.17 13.20 21.61
CA LEU A 239 -17.50 13.50 22.99
C LEU A 239 -19.02 13.49 23.08
N LYS A 240 -19.58 12.54 23.84
CA LYS A 240 -21.00 12.57 24.15
C LYS A 240 -21.27 13.84 24.95
N GLY A 241 -22.08 14.74 24.38
CA GLY A 241 -22.63 15.87 25.13
C GLY A 241 -23.42 15.36 26.34
N GLY A 242 -23.27 16.05 27.46
CA GLY A 242 -24.25 15.98 28.55
C GLY A 242 -25.56 16.64 28.17
#